data_AF-A0A946WFQ5-F1
#
_entry.id   AF-A0A946WFQ5-F1
#
_cell.length_a   1.000
_cell.length_b   1.000
_cell.length_c   1.000
_cell.angle_alpha   90.00
_cell.angle_beta   90.00
_cell.angle_gamma   90.00
#
_symmetry.space_group_name_H-M   'P 1'
#
loop_
_entity.id
_entity.type
_entity.pdbx_description
1 polymer ?
#
loop_
_entity_poly.entity_id
_entity_poly.type
_entity_poly.pdbx_seq_one_letter_code
_entity_poly.pdbx_strand_id
1 'polypeptide(L)'
;MNIKPFILLFVFTFLMGNDPSYQNGVSAYNSRALNASGMLANPDQINLAINAFKKAQQNPNYELDAGVYLLQCYYYKGKFVAQEDDS
;
A
#
# COMPACT_ATOMS: atom_id res chain seq x y z
N MET A 1 -39.77 15.53 -6.84
CA MET A 1 -38.64 15.22 -5.93
C MET A 1 -37.37 15.83 -6.51
N ASN A 2 -36.71 16.76 -5.81
CA ASN A 2 -35.48 17.38 -6.30
C ASN A 2 -34.30 16.44 -6.02
N ILE A 3 -33.78 15.79 -7.07
CA ILE A 3 -32.76 14.73 -6.97
C ILE A 3 -31.33 15.31 -6.84
N LYS A 4 -31.16 16.59 -7.20
CA LYS A 4 -29.89 17.34 -7.15
C LYS A 4 -29.12 17.24 -5.80
N PRO A 5 -29.74 17.43 -4.62
CA PRO A 5 -29.03 17.28 -3.34
C PRO A 5 -28.54 15.85 -3.09
N PHE A 6 -29.27 14.83 -3.59
CA PHE A 6 -28.89 13.43 -3.43
C PHE A 6 -27.67 13.06 -4.29
N ILE A 7 -27.60 13.60 -5.51
CA ILE A 7 -26.42 13.45 -6.37
C ILE A 7 -25.19 14.08 -5.70
N LEU A 8 -25.33 15.28 -5.14
CA LEU A 8 -24.23 16.00 -4.47
C LEU A 8 -23.66 15.21 -3.26
N LEU A 9 -24.53 14.54 -2.49
CA LEU A 9 -24.14 13.73 -1.34
C LEU A 9 -23.34 12.48 -1.76
N PHE A 10 -23.72 11.86 -2.88
CA PHE A 10 -23.07 10.65 -3.41
C PHE A 10 -21.64 10.91 -3.92
N VAL A 11 -21.39 12.09 -4.50
CA VAL A 11 -20.03 12.46 -4.96
C VAL A 11 -19.09 12.73 -3.77
N PHE A 12 -19.62 13.26 -2.67
CA PHE A 12 -18.84 13.58 -1.47
C PHE A 12 -18.30 12.34 -0.75
N THR A 13 -19.06 11.24 -0.73
CA THR A 13 -18.63 9.97 -0.12
C THR A 13 -17.50 9.29 -0.88
N PHE A 14 -17.41 9.48 -2.20
CA PHE A 14 -16.33 8.89 -3.02
C PHE A 14 -14.97 9.55 -2.75
N LEU A 15 -14.95 10.81 -2.31
CA LEU A 15 -13.72 11.56 -2.05
C LEU A 15 -13.07 11.21 -0.70
N MET A 16 -13.81 10.55 0.21
CA MET A 16 -13.28 10.12 1.53
C MET A 16 -12.36 8.89 1.45
N GLY A 17 -12.19 8.30 0.26
CA GLY A 17 -11.32 7.15 -0.02
C GLY A 17 -9.85 7.47 -0.31
N ASN A 18 -9.31 8.59 0.20
CA ASN A 18 -7.93 9.01 -0.09
C ASN A 18 -7.09 9.16 1.19
N ASP A 19 -6.66 8.06 1.81
CA ASP A 19 -5.59 8.12 2.82
C ASP A 19 -4.23 8.19 2.10
N PRO A 20 -3.46 9.28 2.24
CA PRO A 20 -2.17 9.43 1.54
C PRO A 20 -1.18 8.33 1.93
N SER A 21 -1.22 7.83 3.16
CA SER A 21 -0.34 6.74 3.61
C SER A 21 -0.69 5.45 2.89
N TYR A 22 -1.97 5.14 2.73
CA TYR A 22 -2.40 3.96 2.00
C TYR A 22 -1.98 4.03 0.52
N GLN A 23 -2.26 5.15 -0.15
CA GLN A 23 -1.92 5.34 -1.56
C GLN A 23 -0.40 5.31 -1.80
N ASN A 24 0.38 5.94 -0.93
CA ASN A 24 1.84 5.89 -1.00
C ASN A 24 2.36 4.46 -0.80
N GLY A 25 1.75 3.69 0.10
CA GLY A 25 2.08 2.29 0.32
C GLY A 25 1.83 1.44 -0.93
N VAL A 26 0.66 1.59 -1.55
CA VAL A 26 0.30 0.88 -2.80
C VAL A 26 1.26 1.24 -3.93
N SER A 27 1.57 2.53 -4.09
CA SER A 27 2.50 3.01 -5.10
C SER A 27 3.90 2.43 -4.93
N ALA A 28 4.45 2.45 -3.72
CA ALA A 28 5.75 1.86 -3.40
C ALA A 28 5.75 0.34 -3.60
N TYR A 29 4.71 -0.36 -3.13
CA TYR A 29 4.57 -1.80 -3.30
C TYR A 29 4.49 -2.21 -4.77
N ASN A 30 3.74 -1.47 -5.60
CA ASN A 30 3.67 -1.75 -7.04
C ASN A 30 5.00 -1.44 -7.74
N SER A 31 5.72 -0.42 -7.26
CA SER A 31 7.06 -0.06 -7.71
C SER A 31 8.15 -1.01 -7.24
N ARG A 32 7.82 -2.06 -6.46
CA ARG A 32 8.81 -3.02 -5.95
C ARG A 32 9.61 -3.73 -7.05
N ALA A 33 9.06 -3.86 -8.25
CA ALA A 33 9.75 -4.48 -9.39
C ALA A 33 10.56 -3.47 -10.23
N LEU A 34 10.38 -2.16 -10.03
CA LEU A 34 11.11 -1.13 -10.78
C LEU A 34 12.58 -1.12 -10.36
N ASN A 35 13.46 -1.21 -11.36
CA ASN A 35 14.92 -1.27 -11.21
C ASN A 35 15.46 -2.45 -10.41
N ALA A 36 14.65 -3.50 -10.22
CA ALA A 36 15.12 -4.69 -9.55
C ALA A 36 15.81 -5.64 -10.53
N SER A 37 16.92 -6.24 -10.12
CA SER A 37 17.65 -7.21 -10.95
C SER A 37 16.94 -8.57 -10.88
N GLY A 38 16.29 -8.99 -11.98
CA GLY A 38 15.60 -10.28 -12.07
C GLY A 38 14.27 -10.35 -11.31
N MET A 39 14.01 -11.48 -10.61
CA MET A 39 12.79 -11.69 -9.81
C MET A 39 12.82 -10.99 -8.44
N LEU A 40 13.91 -10.31 -8.10
CA LEU A 40 14.09 -9.70 -6.79
C LEU A 40 13.21 -8.44 -6.72
N ALA A 41 12.65 -8.15 -5.55
CA ALA A 41 11.99 -6.87 -5.31
C ALA A 41 13.05 -5.86 -4.85
N ASN A 42 12.96 -4.61 -5.28
CA ASN A 42 13.79 -3.53 -4.75
C ASN A 42 13.51 -3.38 -3.24
N PRO A 43 14.50 -3.65 -2.37
CA PRO A 43 14.29 -3.66 -0.91
C PRO A 43 13.91 -2.28 -0.37
N ASP A 44 14.35 -1.20 -1.01
CA ASP A 44 13.99 0.17 -0.61
C ASP A 44 12.51 0.45 -0.83
N GLN A 45 11.96 -0.01 -1.96
CA GLN A 45 10.53 0.15 -2.27
C GLN A 45 9.66 -0.66 -1.29
N ILE A 46 10.10 -1.87 -0.92
CA ILE A 46 9.39 -2.67 0.09
C ILE A 46 9.46 -2.01 1.48
N ASN A 47 10.61 -1.46 1.87
CA ASN A 47 10.73 -0.75 3.15
C ASN A 47 9.86 0.53 3.19
N LEU A 48 9.80 1.28 2.07
CA LEU A 48 8.90 2.43 1.93
C LEU A 48 7.43 2.02 2.05
N ALA A 49 7.03 0.94 1.37
CA ALA A 49 5.68 0.40 1.46
C ALA A 49 5.32 0.00 2.90
N ILE A 50 6.21 -0.71 3.61
CA ILE A 50 6.00 -1.11 5.02
C ILE A 50 5.77 0.12 5.90
N ASN A 51 6.59 1.16 5.75
CA ASN A 51 6.46 2.37 6.56
C ASN A 51 5.14 3.11 6.29
N ALA A 52 4.70 3.15 5.03
CA ALA A 52 3.44 3.77 4.64
C ALA A 52 2.24 2.97 5.16
N PHE A 53 2.23 1.65 5.01
CA PHE A 53 1.14 0.81 5.49
C PHE A 53 1.05 0.71 7.02
N LYS A 54 2.18 0.81 7.75
CA LYS A 54 2.15 0.94 9.21
C LYS A 54 1.40 2.19 9.70
N LYS A 55 1.41 3.27 8.91
CA LYS A 55 0.62 4.48 9.18
C LYS A 55 -0.82 4.29 8.72
N ALA A 56 -1.03 3.74 7.52
CA ALA A 56 -2.36 3.52 6.96
C ALA A 56 -3.22 2.58 7.83
N GLN A 57 -2.63 1.54 8.43
CA GLN A 57 -3.37 0.59 9.27
C GLN A 57 -3.93 1.24 10.55
N GLN A 58 -3.46 2.42 10.94
CA GLN A 58 -4.00 3.17 12.09
C GLN A 58 -5.34 3.82 11.76
N ASN A 59 -5.71 3.88 10.47
CA ASN A 59 -7.00 4.36 10.00
C ASN A 59 -7.97 3.17 9.88
N PRO A 60 -9.09 3.13 10.63
CA PRO A 60 -10.04 2.01 10.58
C PRO A 60 -10.59 1.72 9.18
N ASN A 61 -10.64 2.73 8.30
CA ASN A 61 -11.10 2.54 6.92
C ASN A 61 -10.10 1.76 6.05
N TYR A 62 -8.83 1.66 6.46
CA TYR A 62 -7.76 0.99 5.72
C TYR A 62 -7.04 -0.09 6.53
N GLU A 63 -7.43 -0.34 7.78
CA GLU A 63 -6.78 -1.29 8.67
C GLU A 63 -6.61 -2.67 8.01
N LEU A 64 -7.70 -3.21 7.45
CA LEU A 64 -7.70 -4.50 6.79
C LEU A 64 -6.79 -4.51 5.55
N ASP A 65 -6.99 -3.56 4.63
CA ASP A 65 -6.26 -3.53 3.37
C ASP A 65 -4.77 -3.25 3.58
N ALA A 66 -4.42 -2.31 4.47
CA ALA A 66 -3.04 -2.03 4.84
C ALA A 66 -2.39 -3.23 5.55
N GLY A 67 -3.15 -3.97 6.38
CA GLY A 67 -2.69 -5.20 7.01
C GLY A 67 -2.37 -6.31 6.00
N VAL A 68 -3.22 -6.49 4.99
CA VAL A 68 -2.97 -7.44 3.89
C VAL A 68 -1.70 -7.07 3.12
N TYR A 69 -1.54 -5.79 2.77
CA TYR A 69 -0.33 -5.32 2.10
C TYR A 69 0.93 -5.46 2.97
N LEU A 70 0.86 -5.23 4.28
CA LEU A 70 1.98 -5.44 5.20
C LEU A 70 2.44 -6.90 5.18
N LEU A 71 1.49 -7.84 5.21
CA LEU A 71 1.77 -9.27 5.14
C LEU A 71 2.50 -9.63 3.83
N GLN A 72 2.03 -9.07 2.70
CA GLN A 72 2.72 -9.23 1.41
C GLN A 72 4.13 -8.62 1.43
N CYS A 73 4.31 -7.42 1.97
CA CYS A 73 5.62 -6.78 2.08
C CYS A 73 6.60 -7.63 2.89
N TYR A 74 6.17 -8.18 4.03
CA TYR A 74 7.02 -9.05 4.85
C TYR A 74 7.33 -10.38 4.18
N TYR A 75 6.38 -10.96 3.44
CA TYR A 75 6.64 -12.14 2.60
C TYR A 75 7.76 -11.86 1.59
N TYR A 76 7.66 -10.74 0.86
CA TYR A 76 8.70 -10.33 -0.09
C TYR A 76 10.04 -10.08 0.61
N LYS A 77 10.04 -9.37 1.73
CA LYS A 77 11.27 -9.10 2.50
C LYS A 77 11.94 -10.40 2.95
N GLY A 78 11.18 -11.33 3.54
CA GLY A 78 11.73 -12.62 3.98
C GLY A 78 12.22 -13.50 2.83
N LYS A 79 11.51 -13.53 1.70
CA LYS A 79 11.85 -14.38 0.56
C LYS A 79 13.09 -13.91 -0.21
N PHE A 80 13.29 -12.60 -0.31
CA PHE A 80 14.27 -12.04 -1.25
C PHE A 80 15.44 -11.30 -0.58
N VAL A 81 15.29 -10.79 0.65
CA VAL A 81 16.41 -10.13 1.38
C VAL A 81 17.25 -11.15 2.14
N ALA A 82 16.65 -12.24 2.64
CA ALA A 82 17.39 -13.31 3.32
C ALA A 82 18.21 -14.21 2.38
N GLN A 83 18.10 -14.04 1.05
CA GLN A 83 18.89 -14.77 0.07
C GLN A 83 20.27 -14.13 -0.21
N GLU A 84 20.52 -12.90 0.26
CA GLU A 84 21.83 -12.23 0.07
C GLU A 84 22.89 -12.69 1.09
N ASP A 85 22.51 -13.41 2.16
CA ASP A 85 23.43 -13.88 3.22
C ASP A 85 24.15 -15.21 2.88
N ASP A 86 23.88 -15.84 1.72
CA ASP A 86 24.53 -17.08 1.25
C ASP A 86 25.70 -16.83 0.27
N SER A 87 26.48 -15.76 0.47
CA SER A 87 27.68 -15.42 -0.33
C SER A 87 29.00 -15.61 0.43
#